data_AF-A0A6N9HRH8-F1
#
_entry.id   AF-A0A6N9HRH8-F1
#
_cell.length_a   1.000
_cell.length_b   1.000
_cell.length_c   1.000
_cell.angle_alpha   90.00
_cell.angle_beta   90.00
_cell.angle_gamma   90.00
#
_symmetry.space_group_name_H-M   'P 1'
#
loop_
_entity.id
_entity.type
_entity.pdbx_description
1 polymer ?
#
loop_
_entity_poly.entity_id
_entity_poly.type
_entity_poly.pdbx_seq_one_letter_code
_entity_poly.pdbx_strand_id
1 'polypeptide(L)'
;MRILIFLISLLLTACGGSRQTAEPLINDEMRGEIEKFRTEKNLPALSFVLVDEERIESFATGVRRVGATGAVQDNDRFEIGSLSKALTGSLIARLVELKKLRWDETLAEVFPPGTTACSHSLKA
;
A
#
# COMPACT_ATOMS: atom_id res chain seq x y z
N MET A 1 -53.11 35.11 -1.40
CA MET A 1 -52.44 34.28 -2.44
C MET A 1 -50.92 34.49 -2.52
N ARG A 2 -50.38 35.70 -2.29
CA ARG A 2 -48.92 35.96 -2.29
C ARG A 2 -48.15 35.36 -1.11
N ILE A 3 -48.74 35.31 0.09
CA ILE A 3 -48.12 34.73 1.31
C ILE A 3 -47.95 33.20 1.20
N LEU A 4 -48.88 32.51 0.53
CA LEU A 4 -48.84 31.06 0.36
C LEU A 4 -47.70 30.60 -0.58
N ILE A 5 -47.33 31.45 -1.55
CA ILE A 5 -46.23 31.17 -2.50
C ILE A 5 -44.85 31.33 -1.83
N PHE A 6 -44.71 32.25 -0.87
CA PHE A 6 -43.48 32.44 -0.09
C PHE A 6 -43.21 31.29 0.91
N LEU A 7 -44.27 30.71 1.50
CA LEU A 7 -44.13 29.56 2.40
C LEU A 7 -43.70 28.29 1.67
N ILE A 8 -44.18 28.07 0.44
CA ILE A 8 -43.83 26.89 -0.37
C ILE A 8 -42.38 26.98 -0.87
N SER A 9 -41.89 28.16 -1.25
CA SER A 9 -40.50 28.33 -1.71
C SER A 9 -39.45 28.16 -0.59
N LEU A 10 -39.82 28.42 0.66
CA LEU A 10 -38.95 28.19 1.83
C LEU A 10 -38.84 26.70 2.21
N LEU A 11 -39.85 25.89 1.87
CA LEU A 11 -39.84 24.44 2.10
C LEU A 11 -39.01 23.65 1.07
N LEU A 12 -38.84 24.16 -0.16
CA LEU A 12 -38.08 23.45 -1.21
C LEU A 12 -36.55 23.61 -1.09
N THR A 13 -36.04 24.54 -0.28
CA THR A 13 -34.59 24.74 -0.09
C THR A 13 -33.99 23.92 1.06
N ALA A 14 -34.81 23.17 1.80
CA ALA A 14 -34.37 22.34 2.92
C ALA A 14 -33.88 20.93 2.52
N CYS A 15 -34.04 20.52 1.25
CA CYS A 15 -33.40 19.31 0.72
C CYS A 15 -31.96 19.63 0.24
N GLY A 16 -31.16 20.24 1.11
CA GLY A 16 -29.72 20.27 0.93
C GLY A 16 -29.21 18.85 1.14
N GLY A 17 -28.97 18.13 0.04
CA GLY A 17 -28.40 16.78 0.08
C GLY A 17 -27.16 16.78 0.95
N SER A 18 -27.24 16.08 2.08
CA SER A 18 -26.08 15.77 2.90
C SER A 18 -25.07 15.11 1.97
N ARG A 19 -23.97 15.82 1.69
CA ARG A 19 -22.83 15.24 1.01
C ARG A 19 -22.25 14.25 2.00
N GLN A 20 -22.73 13.00 1.98
CA GLN A 20 -22.10 11.90 2.70
C GLN A 20 -20.72 11.76 2.10
N THR A 21 -19.72 12.33 2.77
CA THR A 21 -18.34 11.91 2.57
C THR A 21 -18.32 10.44 2.93
N ALA A 22 -17.88 9.60 1.98
CA ALA A 22 -17.70 8.17 2.26
C ALA A 22 -16.88 8.02 3.54
N GLU A 23 -17.36 7.17 4.46
CA GLU A 23 -16.65 6.86 5.69
C GLU A 23 -15.22 6.37 5.33
N PRO A 24 -14.19 6.80 6.10
CA PRO A 24 -12.83 6.35 5.88
C PRO A 24 -12.75 4.83 6.04
N LEU A 25 -11.98 4.18 5.17
CA LEU A 25 -11.65 2.76 5.29
C LEU A 25 -10.84 2.51 6.56
N ILE A 26 -9.95 3.46 6.91
CA ILE A 26 -9.14 3.44 8.13
C ILE A 26 -9.73 4.41 9.15
N ASN A 27 -10.72 3.93 9.90
CA ASN A 27 -11.35 4.66 10.99
C ASN A 27 -10.44 4.78 12.25
N ASP A 28 -10.86 5.60 13.21
CA ASP A 28 -10.08 5.90 14.42
C ASP A 28 -9.82 4.68 15.31
N GLU A 29 -10.77 3.73 15.36
CA GLU A 29 -10.60 2.47 16.09
C GLU A 29 -9.44 1.65 15.50
N MET A 30 -9.41 1.49 14.17
CA MET A 30 -8.33 0.77 13.50
C MET A 30 -6.99 1.50 13.60
N ARG A 31 -6.98 2.84 13.53
CA ARG A 31 -5.76 3.64 13.79
C ARG A 31 -5.21 3.39 15.18
N GLY A 32 -6.09 3.28 16.18
CA GLY A 32 -5.75 2.92 17.55
C GLY A 32 -5.09 1.54 17.66
N GLU A 33 -5.66 0.52 17.03
CA GLU A 33 -5.09 -0.84 17.05
C GLU A 33 -3.76 -0.93 16.27
N ILE A 34 -3.60 -0.20 15.16
CA ILE A 34 -2.33 -0.12 14.42
C ILE A 34 -1.23 0.51 15.30
N GLU A 35 -1.54 1.59 16.00
CA GLU A 35 -0.59 2.25 16.91
C GLU A 35 -0.23 1.38 18.11
N LYS A 36 -1.23 0.69 18.68
CA LYS A 36 -1.01 -0.30 19.73
C LYS A 36 -0.10 -1.43 19.26
N PHE A 37 -0.33 -1.99 18.08
CA PHE A 37 0.54 -3.02 17.51
C PHE A 37 1.97 -2.50 17.30
N ARG A 38 2.14 -1.28 16.76
CA ARG A 38 3.46 -0.66 16.58
C ARG A 38 4.21 -0.58 17.91
N THR A 39 3.55 -0.09 18.96
CA THR A 39 4.14 0.08 20.30
C THR A 39 4.45 -1.26 20.98
N GLU A 40 3.51 -2.21 20.98
CA GLU A 40 3.71 -3.56 21.54
C GLU A 40 4.89 -4.31 20.90
N LYS A 41 5.13 -4.08 19.60
CA LYS A 41 6.25 -4.67 18.85
C LYS A 41 7.53 -3.84 18.89
N ASN A 42 7.54 -2.71 19.61
CA ASN A 42 8.68 -1.79 19.69
C ASN A 42 9.18 -1.32 18.31
N LEU A 43 8.26 -1.12 17.36
CA LEU A 43 8.60 -0.65 16.02
C LEU A 43 8.74 0.88 16.02
N PRO A 44 9.82 1.44 15.44
CA PRO A 44 9.98 2.90 15.36
C PRO A 44 8.86 3.54 14.52
N ALA A 45 8.49 2.90 13.41
CA ALA A 45 7.40 3.29 12.54
C ALA A 45 6.69 2.06 11.96
N LEU A 46 5.44 2.24 11.60
CA LEU A 46 4.61 1.26 10.90
C LEU A 46 3.73 1.98 9.89
N SER A 47 3.63 1.42 8.68
CA SER A 47 2.69 1.86 7.65
C SER A 47 1.71 0.74 7.37
N PHE A 48 0.43 1.09 7.29
CA PHE A 48 -0.66 0.19 6.95
C PHE A 48 -1.38 0.74 5.70
N VAL A 49 -1.75 -0.15 4.78
CA VAL A 49 -2.48 0.22 3.56
C VAL A 49 -3.65 -0.73 3.39
N LEU A 50 -4.85 -0.18 3.26
CA LEU A 50 -6.07 -0.90 2.93
C LEU A 50 -6.42 -0.63 1.47
N VAL A 51 -6.62 -1.71 0.71
CA VAL A 51 -7.05 -1.66 -0.67
C VAL A 51 -8.41 -2.33 -0.78
N ASP A 52 -9.39 -1.57 -1.24
CA ASP A 52 -10.75 -1.97 -1.60
C ASP A 52 -10.93 -1.72 -3.13
N GLU A 53 -12.01 -2.22 -3.73
CA GLU A 53 -12.21 -2.22 -5.19
C GLU A 53 -11.97 -0.85 -5.86
N GLU A 54 -12.40 0.24 -5.21
CA GLU A 54 -12.31 1.61 -5.74
C GLU A 54 -11.39 2.52 -4.92
N ARG A 55 -10.85 2.04 -3.80
CA ARG A 55 -10.25 2.92 -2.78
C ARG A 55 -8.96 2.34 -2.23
N ILE A 56 -7.97 3.22 -2.08
CA ILE A 56 -6.71 2.94 -1.40
C ILE A 56 -6.56 3.98 -0.31
N GLU A 57 -6.46 3.51 0.93
CA GLU A 57 -6.18 4.37 2.08
C GLU A 57 -4.93 3.86 2.81
N SER A 58 -4.08 4.79 3.23
CA SER A 58 -2.86 4.49 3.96
C SER A 58 -2.84 5.25 5.28
N PHE A 59 -2.21 4.63 6.27
CA PHE A 59 -1.93 5.27 7.55
C PHE A 59 -0.55 4.85 8.05
N ALA A 60 0.28 5.83 8.35
CA ALA A 60 1.57 5.63 8.99
C ALA A 60 1.60 6.24 10.39
N THR A 61 2.26 5.56 11.32
CA THR A 61 2.42 6.02 12.70
C THR A 61 3.82 5.75 13.24
N GLY A 62 4.27 6.59 14.18
CA GLY A 62 5.61 6.58 14.77
C GLY A 62 6.58 7.62 14.19
N VAL A 63 7.88 7.30 14.21
CA VAL A 63 8.98 8.18 13.78
C VAL A 63 9.91 7.51 12.79
N ARG A 64 10.43 8.29 11.83
CA ARG A 64 11.30 7.77 10.76
C ARG A 64 12.57 7.09 11.26
N ARG A 65 13.08 7.52 12.43
CA ARG A 65 14.33 7.03 13.01
C ARG A 65 14.25 7.07 14.53
N VAL A 66 14.79 6.04 15.18
CA VAL A 66 14.98 6.03 16.64
C VAL A 66 15.78 7.26 17.07
N GLY A 67 15.31 7.95 18.12
CA GLY A 67 15.93 9.17 18.64
C GLY A 67 15.74 10.43 17.78
N ALA A 68 14.96 10.36 16.69
CA ALA A 68 14.55 11.55 15.94
C ALA A 68 13.13 11.98 16.33
N THR A 69 12.82 13.26 16.11
CA THR A 69 11.47 13.82 16.31
C THR A 69 10.63 13.84 15.03
N GLY A 70 11.22 13.46 13.89
CA GLY A 70 10.54 13.43 12.61
C GLY A 70 9.50 12.32 12.55
N ALA A 71 8.22 12.69 12.65
CA ALA A 71 7.10 11.77 12.44
C ALA A 71 7.18 11.14 11.05
N VAL A 72 6.85 9.85 10.98
CA VAL A 72 6.64 9.19 9.69
C VAL A 72 5.43 9.79 8.98
N GLN A 73 5.45 9.82 7.66
CA GLN A 73 4.37 10.29 6.80
C GLN A 73 3.85 9.14 5.96
N ASP A 74 2.58 9.20 5.55
CA ASP A 74 1.95 8.17 4.72
C ASP A 74 2.67 7.90 3.39
N ASN A 75 3.44 8.88 2.90
CA ASN A 75 4.23 8.78 1.67
C ASN A 75 5.73 8.51 1.88
N ASP A 76 6.16 8.24 3.12
CA ASP A 76 7.53 7.83 3.37
C ASP A 76 7.84 6.47 2.75
N ARG A 77 9.09 6.29 2.32
CA ARG A 77 9.54 5.05 1.68
C ARG A 77 10.00 4.04 2.72
N PHE A 78 9.47 2.83 2.63
CA PHE A 78 9.92 1.67 3.39
C PHE A 78 10.58 0.66 2.46
N GLU A 79 11.59 -0.06 2.97
CA GLU A 79 12.13 -1.22 2.29
C GLU A 79 11.14 -2.38 2.38
N ILE A 80 10.76 -2.93 1.23
CA ILE A 80 9.78 -4.04 1.14
C ILE A 80 10.44 -5.43 1.24
N GLY A 81 11.77 -5.47 1.30
CA GLY A 81 12.56 -6.70 1.43
C GLY A 81 12.22 -7.75 0.38
N SER A 82 11.93 -8.98 0.83
CA SER A 82 11.66 -10.11 -0.07
C SER A 82 10.39 -9.97 -0.90
N LEU A 83 9.51 -8.98 -0.67
CA LEU A 83 8.41 -8.67 -1.59
C LEU A 83 8.93 -8.33 -3.00
N SER A 84 10.17 -7.87 -3.12
CA SER A 84 10.84 -7.72 -4.43
C SER A 84 10.91 -9.02 -5.23
N LYS A 85 10.92 -10.21 -4.61
CA LYS A 85 10.90 -11.51 -5.33
C LYS A 85 9.60 -11.72 -6.10
N ALA A 86 8.47 -11.32 -5.51
CA ALA A 86 7.18 -11.39 -6.20
C ALA A 86 7.17 -10.46 -7.41
N LEU A 87 7.70 -9.24 -7.27
CA LEU A 87 7.87 -8.30 -8.40
C LEU A 87 8.76 -8.88 -9.50
N THR A 88 9.89 -9.50 -9.14
CA THR A 88 10.75 -10.21 -10.11
C THR A 88 10.01 -11.36 -10.77
N GLY A 89 9.25 -12.16 -10.02
CA GLY A 89 8.42 -13.24 -10.55
C GLY A 89 7.40 -12.74 -11.57
N SER A 90 6.70 -11.64 -11.27
CA SER A 90 5.76 -11.00 -12.20
C SER A 90 6.45 -10.50 -13.47
N LEU A 91 7.66 -9.93 -13.36
CA LEU A 91 8.45 -9.54 -14.51
C LEU A 91 8.83 -10.75 -15.38
N ILE A 92 9.26 -11.85 -14.77
CA ILE A 92 9.58 -13.10 -15.48
C ILE A 92 8.33 -13.64 -16.18
N ALA A 93 7.17 -13.67 -15.51
CA ALA A 93 5.90 -14.09 -16.12
C ALA A 93 5.59 -13.27 -17.38
N ARG A 94 5.78 -11.94 -17.32
CA ARG A 94 5.58 -11.07 -18.48
C ARG A 94 6.55 -11.37 -19.63
N LEU A 95 7.80 -11.70 -19.32
CA LEU A 95 8.78 -12.09 -20.34
C LEU A 95 8.42 -13.43 -21.00
N VAL A 96 7.87 -14.38 -20.25
CA VAL A 96 7.38 -15.65 -20.80
C VAL A 96 6.16 -15.43 -21.71
N GLU A 97 5.20 -14.59 -21.31
CA GLU A 97 4.06 -14.21 -22.17
C GLU A 97 4.52 -13.59 -23.50
N LEU A 98 5.57 -12.76 -23.44
CA LEU A 98 6.18 -12.12 -24.61
C LEU A 98 7.09 -13.07 -25.41
N LYS A 99 7.17 -14.36 -25.04
CA LYS A 99 8.03 -15.38 -25.65
C LYS A 99 9.52 -15.02 -25.65
N LYS A 100 9.95 -14.21 -24.68
CA LYS A 100 11.36 -13.83 -24.48
C LYS A 100 12.10 -14.78 -23.54
N LEU A 101 11.35 -15.52 -22.73
CA LEU A 101 11.83 -16.60 -21.87
C LEU A 101 10.84 -17.77 -21.94
N ARG A 102 11.22 -18.92 -21.42
CA ARG A 102 10.32 -20.06 -21.16
C ARG A 102 10.43 -20.49 -19.70
N TRP A 103 9.35 -21.07 -19.17
CA TRP A 103 9.33 -21.56 -17.79
C TRP A 103 10.35 -22.67 -17.50
N ASP A 104 10.70 -23.43 -18.53
CA ASP A 104 11.62 -24.57 -18.48
C ASP A 104 13.03 -24.23 -18.99
N GLU A 105 13.32 -22.97 -19.29
CA GLU A 105 14.68 -22.54 -19.60
C GLU A 105 15.58 -22.72 -18.37
N THR A 106 16.72 -23.37 -18.60
CA THR A 106 17.80 -23.48 -17.63
C THR A 106 18.59 -22.18 -17.58
N LEU A 107 19.25 -21.92 -16.45
CA LEU A 107 20.13 -20.76 -16.34
C LEU A 107 21.26 -20.76 -17.38
N ALA A 108 21.72 -21.95 -17.81
CA ALA A 108 22.75 -22.10 -18.83
C ALA A 108 22.27 -21.70 -20.23
N GLU A 109 20.97 -21.81 -20.52
CA GLU A 109 20.37 -21.33 -21.77
C GLU A 109 20.18 -19.81 -21.77
N VAL A 110 19.93 -19.21 -20.60
CA VAL A 110 19.67 -17.77 -20.46
C VAL A 110 20.95 -16.93 -20.43
N PHE A 111 22.01 -17.41 -19.75
CA PHE A 111 23.24 -16.65 -19.57
C PHE A 111 24.32 -16.97 -20.62
N PRO A 112 25.27 -16.05 -20.87
CA PRO A 112 26.37 -16.30 -21.80
C PRO A 112 27.21 -17.53 -21.43
N PRO A 113 27.78 -18.23 -22.43
CA PRO A 113 28.70 -19.35 -22.19
C PRO A 113 29.86 -18.97 -21.27
N GLY A 114 30.21 -19.85 -20.33
CA GLY A 114 31.27 -19.60 -19.33
C GLY A 114 30.81 -18.85 -18.08
N THR A 115 29.52 -18.47 -17.99
CA THR A 115 28.95 -17.97 -16.74
C THR A 115 28.96 -19.09 -15.69
N THR A 116 29.77 -18.92 -14.65
CA THR A 116 29.84 -19.85 -13.52
C THR A 116 29.11 -19.24 -12.33
N ALA A 117 28.34 -20.07 -11.62
CA ALA A 117 27.82 -19.65 -10.33
C ALA A 117 29.00 -19.40 -9.38
N CYS A 118 28.92 -18.36 -8.53
CA CYS A 118 29.90 -18.16 -7.48
C CYS A 118 29.93 -19.39 -6.57
N SER A 119 30.98 -20.20 -6.68
CA SER A 119 31.26 -21.29 -5.77
C SER A 119 31.71 -20.69 -4.44
N HIS A 120 30.78 -20.36 -3.56
CA HIS A 120 31.15 -20.15 -2.16
C HIS A 120 31.50 -21.53 -1.59
N SER A 121 32.78 -21.71 -1.24
CA SER A 121 33.27 -22.93 -0.62
C SER A 121 32.59 -23.06 0.74
N LEU A 122 31.51 -23.84 0.81
CA LEU A 122 30.97 -24.33 2.07
C LEU A 122 32.04 -25.24 2.67
N LYS A 123 32.92 -24.68 3.50
CA LYS A 123 33.71 -25.48 4.41
C LYS A 123 32.74 -26.11 5.40
N ALA A 124 32.55 -27.42 5.27
CA ALA A 124 31.96 -28.27 6.29
C ALA A 124 32.80 -28.24 7.57
#